data_AF-A0A6S7ERB0-F1
#
_entry.id   AF-A0A6S7ERB0-F1
#
_cell.length_a   1.000
_cell.length_b   1.000
_cell.length_c   1.000
_cell.angle_alpha   90.00
_cell.angle_beta   90.00
_cell.angle_gamma   90.00
#
_symmetry.space_group_name_H-M   'P 1'
#
loop_
_entity.id
_entity.type
_entity.pdbx_description
1 polymer ?
#
loop_
_entity_poly.entity_id
_entity_poly.type
_entity_poly.pdbx_seq_one_letter_code
_entity_poly.pdbx_strand_id
1 'polypeptide(L)' 'MNHWPHLHFPPEQFWALSEANRELCLAMIRAFCEEIALQEQIGMRTPPDE' A
#
# COMPACT_ATOMS: atom_id res chain seq x y z
N MET A 1 -10.83 -0.62 13.02
CA MET A 1 -9.69 -0.17 12.20
C MET A 1 -8.85 -1.39 11.87
N ASN A 2 -8.61 -1.67 10.59
CA ASN A 2 -7.75 -2.77 10.16
C ASN A 2 -6.30 -2.42 10.52
N HIS A 3 -5.86 -2.82 11.72
CA HIS A 3 -4.46 -2.68 12.09
C HIS A 3 -3.64 -3.66 11.26
N TRP A 4 -2.79 -3.13 10.39
CA TRP A 4 -1.76 -3.89 9.75
C TRP A 4 -0.84 -4.46 10.85
N PRO A 5 -0.79 -5.80 11.06
CA PRO A 5 -0.15 -6.39 12.23
C PRO A 5 1.38 -6.39 12.16
N HIS A 6 1.95 -5.99 11.02
CA HIS A 6 3.38 -6.00 10.79
C HIS A 6 3.93 -4.57 10.79
N LEU A 7 4.70 -4.22 11.82
CA LEU A 7 5.43 -2.93 11.86
C LEU A 7 6.38 -2.75 10.66
N HIS A 8 6.80 -3.85 10.03
CA HIS A 8 7.67 -3.87 8.85
C HIS A 8 7.10 -4.77 7.76
N PHE A 9 7.47 -4.49 6.51
CA PHE A 9 7.13 -5.37 5.38
C PHE A 9 7.71 -6.78 5.63
N PRO A 10 6.90 -7.87 5.53
CA PRO A 10 7.39 -9.23 5.75
C PRO A 10 7.86 -9.87 4.42
N PRO A 11 9.15 -9.78 4.04
CA PRO A 11 9.62 -10.24 2.74
C PRO A 11 9.42 -11.74 2.54
N GLU A 12 9.62 -12.56 3.58
CA GLU A 12 9.46 -14.01 3.49
C GLU A 12 8.02 -14.43 3.14
N GLN A 13 7.04 -13.76 3.75
CA GLN A 13 5.62 -14.02 3.49
C GLN A 13 5.23 -13.55 2.08
N PHE A 14 5.76 -12.41 1.65
CA PHE A 14 5.53 -11.91 0.30
C PHE A 14 6.11 -12.84 -0.76
N TRP A 15 7.33 -13.36 -0.55
CA TRP A 15 7.95 -14.31 -1.47
C TRP A 15 7.30 -15.70 -1.46
N ALA A 16 6.61 -16.07 -0.38
CA ALA A 16 5.83 -17.31 -0.30
C ALA A 16 4.51 -17.26 -1.10
N LEU A 17 4.06 -16.08 -1.55
CA LEU A 17 2.86 -15.94 -2.37
C LEU A 17 3.07 -16.49 -3.80
N SER A 18 1.98 -16.90 -4.44
CA SER A 18 1.99 -17.17 -5.88
C SER A 18 2.37 -15.94 -6.68
N GLU A 19 2.85 -16.11 -7.92
CA GLU A 19 3.18 -15.01 -8.82
C GLU A 19 2.00 -14.04 -9.02
N ALA A 20 0.82 -14.56 -9.36
CA ALA A 20 -0.38 -13.74 -9.53
C ALA A 20 -0.74 -12.92 -8.27
N ASN A 21 -0.57 -13.49 -7.07
CA ASN A 21 -0.84 -12.77 -5.83
C ASN A 21 0.22 -11.69 -5.56
N ARG A 22 1.49 -11.94 -5.89
CA ARG A 22 2.55 -10.91 -5.78
C ARG A 22 2.29 -9.75 -6.73
N GLU A 23 1.92 -10.05 -7.97
CA GLU A 23 1.55 -9.04 -8.96
C GLU A 23 0.36 -8.20 -8.50
N LEU A 24 -0.68 -8.85 -7.96
CA LEU A 24 -1.84 -8.16 -7.42
C LEU A 24 -1.46 -7.23 -6.26
N CYS A 25 -0.65 -7.69 -5.30
CA CYS A 25 -0.15 -6.86 -4.21
C CYS A 25 0.61 -5.64 -4.72
N LEU A 26 1.50 -5.82 -5.70
CA LEU A 26 2.27 -4.72 -6.30
C LEU A 26 1.36 -3.74 -7.04
N ALA A 27 0.34 -4.23 -7.75
CA ALA A 27 -0.64 -3.39 -8.45
C ALA A 27 -1.43 -2.53 -7.46
N MET A 28 -1.88 -3.11 -6.34
CA MET A 28 -2.60 -2.37 -5.29
C MET A 28 -1.72 -1.30 -4.64
N ILE A 29 -0.46 -1.62 -4.34
CA ILE A 29 0.49 -0.64 -3.78
C ILE A 29 0.71 0.53 -4.74
N ARG A 30 0.90 0.25 -6.04
CA ARG A 30 1.07 1.30 -7.07
C ARG A 30 -0.16 2.19 -7.17
N ALA A 31 -1.35 1.62 -7.24
CA ALA A 31 -2.59 2.37 -7.30
C ALA A 31 -2.77 3.28 -6.07
N PHE A 32 -2.44 2.77 -4.89
CA PHE A 32 -2.48 3.54 -3.65
C PHE A 32 -1.47 4.72 -3.66
N CYS A 33 -0.26 4.51 -4.16
CA CYS A 33 0.72 5.58 -4.31
C CYS A 33 0.27 6.65 -5.33
N GLU A 34 -0.33 6.24 -6.44
CA GLU A 34 -0.89 7.16 -7.44
C GLU A 34 -2.06 7.97 -6.88
N GLU A 35 -2.94 7.34 -6.11
CA GLU A 35 -4.02 8.02 -5.41
C GLU A 35 -3.49 9.06 -4.42
N ILE A 36 -2.48 8.71 -3.62
CA ILE A 36 -1.82 9.66 -2.72
C ILE A 36 -1.25 10.85 -3.51
N ALA A 37 -0.49 10.58 -4.58
CA ALA A 37 0.11 11.63 -5.39
C ALA A 37 -0.95 12.56 -6.01
N LEU A 38 -2.09 12.01 -6.43
CA LEU A 38 -3.22 12.79 -6.92
C LEU A 38 -3.82 13.66 -5.82
N GLN A 39 -4.08 13.07 -4.64
CA GLN A 39 -4.61 13.79 -3.47
C GLN A 39 -3.70 14.95 -3.04
N GLU A 40 -2.37 14.77 -3.11
CA GLU A 40 -1.40 15.84 -2.87
C GLU A 40 -1.49 16.96 -3.90
N GLN A 41 -1.58 16.62 -5.19
CA GLN A 41 -1.67 17.61 -6.27
C GLN A 41 -2.91 18.49 -6.17
N ILE A 42 -4.05 17.92 -5.75
CA ILE A 42 -5.31 18.65 -5.61
C ILE A 42 -5.52 19.25 -4.22
N GLY A 43 -4.54 19.12 -3.31
CA GLY A 43 -4.61 19.69 -1.95
C GLY A 43 -5.63 19.02 -1.03
N MET A 44 -6.00 17.77 -1.32
CA MET A 44 -7.03 17.00 -0.59
C MET A 44 -6.42 15.95 0.35
N ARG A 45 -5.08 15.86 0.43
CA ARG A 45 -4.42 14.90 1.32
C ARG A 45 -4.57 15.37 2.78
N THR A 46 -5.36 14.63 3.55
CA THR A 46 -5.37 14.76 5.01
C THR A 46 -4.05 14.19 5.55
N PRO A 47 -3.32 14.91 6.42
CA PRO A 47 -2.16 14.35 7.08
C PRO A 47 -2.57 13.09 7.87
N PRO A 48 -1.69 12.08 7.96
CA PRO A 48 -1.99 10.80 8.61
C PRO A 48 -2.24 10.90 10.13
N ASP A 49 -2.14 12.10 10.72
CA ASP A 49 -2.21 12.37 12.16
C ASP A 49 -3.45 13.19 12.59
N GLU A 50 -4.46 13.40 11.72
CA GLU A 50 -5.77 14.01 12.08
C GLU A 50 -6.86 12.99 12.41
#